data_AF-D8MQY4-F1
#
_entry.id   AF-D8MQY4-F1
#
_cell.length_a   1.000
_cell.length_b   1.000
_cell.length_c   1.000
_cell.angle_alpha   90.00
_cell.angle_beta   90.00
_cell.angle_gamma   90.00
#
_symmetry.space_group_name_H-M   'P 1'
#
loop_
_entity.id
_entity.type
_entity.pdbx_description
1 polymer ?
#
loop_
_entity_poly.entity_id
_entity_poly.type
_entity_poly.pdbx_seq_one_letter_code
_entity_poly.pdbx_strand_id
1 'polypeptide(L)'
;MTVTQAQYGLTTLMWPGDNFQIAAGNQRSKTDNGVKVSIVLFRNGDQMVVNTSDDDTFFSYSGVQKLVPCSRSSERENSAVDLQRTDSSGNVAS
;
A
#
# COMPACT_ATOMS: atom_id res chain seq x y z
N MET A 1 -1.28 -5.60 12.34
CA MET A 1 -1.69 -4.84 11.14
C MET A 1 -1.03 -5.48 9.95
N THR A 2 -1.73 -5.58 8.82
CA THR A 2 -1.25 -6.25 7.61
C THR A 2 -1.56 -5.36 6.42
N VAL A 3 -0.54 -5.09 5.60
CA VAL A 3 -0.72 -4.46 4.28
C VAL A 3 -0.61 -5.55 3.23
N THR A 4 -1.61 -5.64 2.35
CA THR A 4 -1.57 -6.56 1.21
C THR A 4 -1.50 -5.75 -0.08
N GLN A 5 -0.51 -6.05 -0.91
CA GLN A 5 -0.44 -5.53 -2.28
C GLN A 5 -0.85 -6.66 -3.22
N ALA A 6 -2.01 -6.52 -3.85
CA ALA A 6 -2.49 -7.44 -4.87
C ALA A 6 -2.05 -7.00 -6.26
N GLN A 7 -2.17 -7.90 -7.24
CA GLN A 7 -1.96 -7.58 -8.65
C GLN A 7 -2.85 -6.40 -9.08
N TYR A 8 -2.39 -5.66 -10.10
CA TYR A 8 -3.08 -4.48 -10.65
C TYR A 8 -3.16 -3.26 -9.71
N GLY A 9 -2.28 -3.17 -8.70
CA GLY A 9 -2.09 -1.96 -7.91
C GLY A 9 -3.12 -1.76 -6.79
N LEU A 10 -3.89 -2.80 -6.45
CA LEU A 10 -4.79 -2.78 -5.29
C LEU A 10 -3.99 -3.01 -4.01
N THR A 11 -3.97 -2.02 -3.13
CA THR A 11 -3.36 -2.13 -1.80
C THR A 11 -4.44 -2.05 -0.72
N THR A 12 -4.41 -2.99 0.23
CA THR A 12 -5.35 -3.03 1.36
C THR A 12 -4.63 -2.98 2.70
N LEU A 13 -5.31 -2.46 3.73
CA LEU A 13 -4.84 -2.43 5.11
C LEU A 13 -5.86 -3.11 6.01
N MET A 14 -5.38 -4.02 6.86
CA MET A 14 -6.17 -4.68 7.91
C MET A 14 -5.52 -4.51 9.28
N TRP A 15 -6.33 -4.31 10.31
CA TRP A 15 -5.88 -4.20 11.70
C TRP A 15 -6.89 -4.81 12.69
N PRO A 16 -6.51 -5.02 13.98
CA PRO A 16 -7.35 -5.74 14.93
C PRO A 16 -8.79 -5.21 15.01
N GLY A 17 -9.75 -6.13 15.22
CA GLY A 17 -11.18 -5.80 15.24
C GLY A 17 -11.83 -5.79 13.86
N ASP A 18 -11.36 -6.65 12.94
CA ASP A 18 -11.89 -6.81 11.57
C ASP A 18 -11.95 -5.53 10.74
N ASN A 19 -11.12 -4.56 11.10
CA ASN A 19 -11.06 -3.31 10.40
C ASN A 19 -10.31 -3.46 9.07
N PHE A 20 -10.84 -2.82 8.03
CA PHE A 20 -10.34 -2.94 6.66
C PHE A 20 -10.46 -1.60 5.92
N GLN A 21 -9.46 -1.28 5.11
CA GLN A 21 -9.58 -0.23 4.10
C GLN A 21 -8.73 -0.51 2.87
N ILE A 22 -9.12 0.11 1.75
CA ILE A 22 -8.37 0.15 0.51
C ILE A 22 -7.54 1.45 0.50
N ALA A 23 -6.33 1.39 -0.03
CA ALA A 23 -5.50 2.57 -0.24
C ALA A 23 -6.23 3.62 -1.08
N ALA A 24 -6.11 4.88 -0.68
CA ALA A 24 -6.67 6.03 -1.38
C ALA A 24 -5.85 6.42 -2.62
N GLY A 25 -4.59 6.03 -2.67
CA GLY A 25 -3.70 6.29 -3.79
C GLY A 25 -2.24 6.09 -3.45
N ASN A 26 -1.39 6.39 -4.42
CA ASN A 26 0.06 6.32 -4.30
C ASN A 26 0.70 7.65 -4.72
N GLN A 27 1.72 8.08 -3.99
CA GLN A 27 2.53 9.26 -4.30
C GLN A 27 4.00 8.87 -4.40
N ARG A 28 4.70 9.41 -5.39
CA ARG A 28 6.17 9.33 -5.45
C ARG A 28 6.75 10.61 -4.87
N SER A 29 7.76 10.48 -4.02
CA SER A 29 8.40 11.62 -3.37
C SER A 29 9.90 11.36 -3.18
N LYS A 30 10.56 12.30 -2.51
CA LYS A 30 11.92 12.16 -2.02
C LYS A 30 12.00 12.64 -0.58
N THR A 31 12.86 12.02 0.21
CA THR A 31 13.26 12.52 1.53
C THR A 31 14.17 13.75 1.39
N ASP A 32 14.43 14.44 2.50
CA ASP A 32 15.30 15.63 2.53
C ASP A 32 16.74 15.35 2.09
N ASN A 33 17.23 14.13 2.31
CA ASN A 33 18.54 13.66 1.83
C ASN A 33 18.48 13.07 0.41
N GLY A 34 17.35 13.20 -0.30
CA GLY A 34 17.22 12.87 -1.72
C GLY A 34 16.85 11.41 -2.04
N VAL A 35 16.62 10.57 -1.03
CA VAL A 35 16.21 9.17 -1.23
C VAL A 35 14.80 9.13 -1.81
N LYS A 36 14.64 8.42 -2.93
CA LYS A 36 13.36 8.29 -3.62
C LYS A 36 12.46 7.30 -2.88
N VAL A 37 11.24 7.72 -2.59
CA VAL A 37 10.25 6.91 -1.87
C VAL A 37 8.94 6.83 -2.64
N SER A 38 8.26 5.69 -2.52
CA SER A 38 6.86 5.51 -2.89
C SER A 38 6.01 5.49 -1.63
N ILE A 39 4.94 6.28 -1.59
CA ILE A 39 4.07 6.44 -0.43
C ILE A 39 2.68 5.96 -0.81
N VAL A 40 2.22 4.89 -0.16
CA VAL A 40 0.82 4.46 -0.21
C VAL A 40 0.04 5.26 0.83
N LEU A 41 -1.04 5.91 0.40
CA LEU A 41 -1.88 6.75 1.24
C LEU A 41 -3.16 6.01 1.64
N PHE A 42 -3.53 6.07 2.90
CA PHE A 42 -4.80 5.55 3.41
C PHE A 42 -5.75 6.68 3.81
N ARG A 43 -7.07 6.42 3.76
CA ARG A 43 -8.10 7.47 4.00
C ARG A 43 -8.09 8.01 5.43
N ASN A 44 -7.66 7.20 6.39
CA ASN A 44 -7.50 7.61 7.79
C ASN A 44 -6.23 8.45 8.04
N GLY A 45 -5.45 8.74 7.00
CA GLY A 45 -4.20 9.52 7.10
C GLY A 45 -2.96 8.67 7.38
N ASP A 46 -3.11 7.36 7.58
CA ASP A 46 -1.97 6.45 7.67
C ASP A 46 -1.25 6.35 6.32
N GLN A 47 0.03 6.01 6.39
CA GLN A 47 0.88 5.94 5.21
C GLN A 47 1.81 4.73 5.30
N MET A 48 2.05 4.08 4.16
CA MET A 48 3.16 3.14 4.02
C MET A 48 4.19 3.73 3.07
N VAL A 49 5.43 3.85 3.53
CA VAL A 49 6.56 4.42 2.79
C VAL A 49 7.49 3.28 2.39
N VAL A 50 7.80 3.20 1.10
CA VAL A 50 8.73 2.22 0.54
C VAL A 50 9.90 2.98 -0.05
N ASN A 51 11.11 2.69 0.43
CA ASN A 51 12.33 3.14 -0.21
C ASN A 51 12.51 2.39 -1.54
N THR A 52 12.65 3.14 -2.62
CA THR A 52 12.71 2.55 -3.97
C THR A 52 14.10 2.01 -4.35
N SER A 53 15.13 2.24 -3.53
CA SER A 53 16.49 1.73 -3.80
C SER A 53 16.75 0.35 -3.22
N ASP A 54 16.17 0.04 -2.06
CA ASP A 54 16.45 -1.16 -1.26
C ASP A 54 15.18 -1.88 -0.78
N ASP A 55 14.00 -1.39 -1.17
CA ASP A 55 12.69 -1.89 -0.77
C ASP A 55 12.39 -1.84 0.75
N ASP A 56 13.17 -1.07 1.51
CA ASP A 56 12.90 -0.85 2.93
C ASP A 56 11.52 -0.22 3.10
N THR A 57 10.68 -0.89 3.87
CA THR A 57 9.28 -0.51 4.04
C THR A 57 9.00 -0.07 5.47
N PHE A 58 8.33 1.06 5.60
CA PHE A 58 7.94 1.65 6.87
C PHE A 58 6.45 2.00 6.87
N PHE A 59 5.83 1.91 8.03
CA PHE A 59 4.48 2.41 8.25
C PHE A 59 4.50 3.64 9.16
N SER A 60 3.70 4.63 8.81
CA SER A 60 3.51 5.86 9.57
C SER A 60 2.04 5.98 9.95
N TYR A 61 1.76 6.00 11.24
CA TYR A 61 0.40 6.22 11.74
C TYR A 61 0.05 7.71 11.69
N SER A 62 -1.19 8.02 11.32
CA SER A 62 -1.71 9.37 11.32
C SER A 62 -1.52 10.04 12.69
N GLY A 63 -0.98 11.26 12.70
CA GLY A 63 -0.73 12.02 13.93
C GLY A 63 0.47 11.55 14.76
N VAL A 64 1.18 10.50 14.34
CA VAL A 64 2.38 10.00 15.02
C VAL A 64 3.60 10.19 14.11
N GLN A 65 4.60 10.95 14.57
CA GLN A 65 5.84 11.20 13.82
C GLN A 65 6.85 10.05 13.90
N LYS A 66 6.38 8.79 13.98
CA LYS A 66 7.22 7.61 14.13
C LYS A 66 7.02 6.64 12.99
N LEU A 67 8.12 6.27 12.34
CA LEU A 67 8.17 5.19 11.38
C LEU A 67 8.29 3.84 12.09
N VAL A 68 7.46 2.89 11.69
CA VAL A 68 7.50 1.50 12.16
C VAL A 68 7.98 0.61 11.00
N PRO A 69 9.12 -0.08 11.14
CA PRO A 69 9.59 -1.00 10.11
C PRO A 69 8.55 -2.07 9.80
N CYS A 70 8.35 -2.35 8.53
CA CYS A 70 7.51 -3.43 8.03
C CYS A 70 8.39 -4.41 7.28
N SER A 71 8.20 -5.70 7.53
CA SER A 71 8.83 -6.77 6.76
C SER A 71 7.79 -7.48 5.92
N ARG A 72 8.20 -7.90 4.72
CA ARG A 72 7.39 -8.77 3.87
C ARG A 72 7.27 -10.14 4.55
N SER A 73 6.06 -10.52 4.94
CA SER A 73 5.84 -11.77 5.67
C SER A 73 5.63 -12.98 4.76
N SER A 74 4.99 -12.79 3.61
CA SER A 74 4.69 -13.86 2.66
C SER A 74 4.32 -13.29 1.29
N GLU A 75 4.63 -14.05 0.24
CA GLU A 75 4.01 -13.91 -1.07
C GLU A 75 2.95 -15.01 -1.22
N ARG A 76 1.81 -14.68 -1.82
CA ARG A 76 0.74 -15.65 -2.05
C ARG A 76 0.28 -15.52 -3.49
N GLU A 77 0.31 -16.63 -4.21
CA GLU A 77 -0.37 -16.73 -5.51
C GLU A 77 -1.86 -16.46 -5.29
N ASN A 78 -2.38 -15.44 -5.97
CA ASN A 78 -3.80 -15.12 -5.86
C ASN A 78 -4.60 -16.05 -6.77
N SER A 79 -4.90 -17.26 -6.29
CA SER A 79 -5.83 -18.18 -6.97
C SER A 79 -7.30 -17.89 -6.67
N ALA A 80 -7.59 -16.93 -5.79
CA ALA A 80 -8.91 -16.76 -5.19
C ALA A 80 -9.75 -15.66 -5.84
N VAL A 81 -9.12 -14.72 -6.56
CA VAL A 81 -9.83 -13.57 -7.14
C VAL A 81 -9.37 -13.32 -8.57
N ASP A 82 -10.21 -13.71 -9.53
CA ASP A 82 -10.08 -13.24 -10.91
C ASP A 82 -10.58 -11.79 -10.97
N LEU A 83 -9.65 -10.84 -10.90
CA LEU A 83 -9.96 -9.42 -10.96
C LEU A 83 -10.21 -9.05 -12.43
N GLN A 84 -11.49 -8.90 -12.77
CA GLN A 84 -11.89 -8.39 -14.07
C GLN A 84 -11.23 -7.03 -14.31
N ARG A 85 -10.51 -6.92 -15.44
CA ARG A 85 -9.85 -5.65 -15.82
C ARG A 85 -10.92 -4.60 -16.04
N THR A 86 -10.68 -3.36 -15.64
CA THR A 86 -11.51 -2.23 -16.02
C THR A 86 -10.82 -1.40 -17.11
N ASP A 87 -11.62 -0.84 -18.02
CA ASP A 87 -11.16 0.16 -18.97
C ASP A 87 -10.84 1.48 -18.26
N SER A 88 -10.30 2.46 -18.99
CA SER A 88 -9.99 3.79 -18.45
C SER A 88 -11.22 4.57 -17.95
N SER A 89 -12.43 4.09 -18.23
CA SER A 89 -13.71 4.66 -17.80
C SER A 89 -14.27 3.94 -16.58
N GLY A 90 -13.61 2.88 -16.09
CA GLY A 90 -14.02 2.09 -14.94
C GLY A 90 -15.01 0.96 -15.25
N ASN A 91 -15.29 0.69 -16.53
CA ASN A 91 -16.15 -0.44 -16.91
C ASN A 91 -15.34 -1.72 -16.99
N VAL A 92 -15.93 -2.86 -16.60
CA VAL A 92 -15.32 -4.17 -16.82
C VAL A 92 -15.05 -4.38 -18.31
N ALA A 93 -13.79 -4.63 -18.65
CA ALA A 93 -13.36 -5.01 -19.98
C ALA A 93 -13.87 -6.42 -20.29
N SER A 94 -14.69 -6.52 -21.35
CA SER A 94 -15.24 -7.78 -21.88
C SER A 94 -14.17 -8.67 -22.51
#